data_AF-A0A8C1XRF2-F1
#
_entry.id   AF-A0A8C1XRF2-F1
#
_cell.length_a   1.000
_cell.length_b   1.000
_cell.length_c   1.000
_cell.angle_alpha   90.00
_cell.angle_beta   90.00
_cell.angle_gamma   90.00
#
_symmetry.space_group_name_H-M   'P 1'
#
loop_
_entity.id
_entity.type
_entity.pdbx_description
1 polymer ?
#
loop_
_entity_poly.entity_id
_entity_poly.type
_entity_poly.pdbx_seq_one_letter_code
_entity_poly.pdbx_strand_id
1 'polypeptide(L)'
;IMDFYNFMSPRPEETTMRQEVVDRIESVIKELWPTAEVQIFGSFSTGLFLPTSDIDLVVFGKWEKPPLQQLEQALRKHNVAEPFSIKVLDKATVPIIKLTDQETEVKVDISFNVETGIKAASFIKEYVKKYTVLPYLILVLKQFLLQRDLNEVFTGGISSYSLILMVISFLQLHPRIDARNPNMNLGILLIEFFELYGRHFNYLKTGIRIKNGGAYMAKEDIMKAMSNGYRPSMLCIEDPLLPGNDVGKSSYGAMQVKEAFDYAYIILGHAVSPLARSYPNKDSDSTLGRIIKVTQEVLNYREWIIKKWGCRHNARIERNKGASEYEETFSQSAAVCSNEVSLWQTLAFCPVHPYIALISMDLNHFLMQRNFVGALEARKCPPQQHFIPFTHLILDFDCD
;
A
#
# COMPACT_ATOMS: atom_id res chain seq x y z
N ILE A 1 -9.34 -0.11 -12.41
CA ILE A 1 -8.68 0.67 -11.33
C ILE A 1 -9.71 1.11 -10.30
N MET A 2 -10.74 1.85 -10.70
CA MET A 2 -11.82 2.27 -9.78
C MET A 2 -12.51 1.08 -9.11
N ASP A 3 -12.85 0.02 -9.86
CA ASP A 3 -13.44 -1.19 -9.27
C ASP A 3 -12.53 -1.85 -8.24
N PHE A 4 -11.24 -1.91 -8.53
CA PHE A 4 -10.24 -2.45 -7.60
C PHE A 4 -10.11 -1.57 -6.35
N TYR A 5 -10.11 -0.24 -6.51
CA TYR A 5 -10.10 0.70 -5.40
C TYR A 5 -11.35 0.51 -4.52
N ASN A 6 -12.54 0.47 -5.10
CA ASN A 6 -13.79 0.26 -4.36
C ASN A 6 -13.79 -1.10 -3.67
N PHE A 7 -13.30 -2.13 -4.35
CA PHE A 7 -13.19 -3.47 -3.80
C PHE A 7 -12.23 -3.53 -2.62
N MET A 8 -11.03 -2.95 -2.74
CA MET A 8 -9.96 -3.01 -1.74
C MET A 8 -10.05 -1.96 -0.65
N SER A 9 -10.86 -0.93 -0.85
CA SER A 9 -11.05 0.13 0.14
C SER A 9 -11.61 -0.42 1.45
N PRO A 10 -11.28 0.23 2.58
CA PRO A 10 -11.82 -0.10 3.89
C PRO A 10 -13.36 -0.14 3.92
N ARG A 11 -13.91 -1.21 4.51
CA ARG A 11 -15.34 -1.33 4.80
C ARG A 11 -15.64 -0.92 6.24
N PRO A 12 -16.87 -0.46 6.55
CA PRO A 12 -17.26 -0.09 7.92
C PRO A 12 -17.02 -1.20 8.95
N GLU A 13 -17.25 -2.47 8.58
CA GLU A 13 -17.01 -3.63 9.42
C GLU A 13 -15.52 -3.82 9.73
N GLU A 14 -14.65 -3.61 8.74
CA GLU A 14 -13.20 -3.70 8.90
C GLU A 14 -12.66 -2.57 9.77
N THR A 15 -13.18 -1.35 9.59
CA THR A 15 -12.84 -0.21 10.46
C THR A 15 -13.31 -0.44 11.89
N THR A 16 -14.52 -1.00 12.09
CA THR A 16 -15.05 -1.33 13.42
C THR A 16 -14.20 -2.39 14.10
N MET A 17 -13.87 -3.47 13.39
CA MET A 17 -13.02 -4.54 13.91
C MET A 17 -11.64 -3.99 14.31
N ARG A 18 -11.01 -3.16 13.46
CA ARG A 18 -9.72 -2.53 13.76
C ARG A 18 -9.80 -1.60 14.97
N GLN A 19 -10.91 -0.88 15.14
CA GLN A 19 -11.11 -0.06 16.33
C GLN A 19 -11.22 -0.92 17.60
N GLU A 20 -11.92 -2.06 17.56
CA GLU A 20 -11.98 -2.99 18.70
C GLU A 20 -10.58 -3.51 19.09
N VAL A 21 -9.70 -3.77 18.11
CA VAL A 21 -8.29 -4.13 18.37
C VAL A 21 -7.57 -2.98 19.09
N VAL A 22 -7.74 -1.74 18.62
CA VAL A 22 -7.13 -0.57 19.26
C VAL A 22 -7.64 -0.39 20.69
N ASP A 23 -8.94 -0.53 20.91
CA ASP A 23 -9.56 -0.36 22.24
C ASP A 23 -9.04 -1.41 23.25
N ARG A 24 -8.84 -2.66 22.82
CA ARG A 24 -8.24 -3.71 23.65
C ARG A 24 -6.80 -3.38 24.05
N ILE A 25 -5.99 -2.94 23.08
CA ILE A 25 -4.58 -2.59 23.33
C ILE A 25 -4.48 -1.32 24.19
N GLU A 26 -5.29 -0.32 23.91
CA GLU A 26 -5.36 0.92 24.69
C GLU A 26 -5.76 0.63 26.14
N SER A 27 -6.71 -0.28 26.38
CA SER A 27 -7.11 -0.67 27.73
C SER A 27 -5.93 -1.21 28.55
N VAL A 28 -5.10 -2.08 27.96
CA VAL A 28 -3.88 -2.60 28.61
C VAL A 28 -2.87 -1.50 28.88
N ILE A 29 -2.68 -0.59 27.91
CA ILE A 29 -1.75 0.54 28.05
C ILE A 29 -2.21 1.49 29.17
N LYS A 30 -3.51 1.78 29.27
CA LYS A 30 -4.10 2.66 30.28
C LYS A 30 -4.09 2.03 31.68
N GLU A 31 -4.17 0.71 31.78
CA GLU A 31 -3.98 0.00 33.06
C GLU A 31 -2.53 0.14 33.55
N LEU A 32 -1.54 0.01 32.65
CA LEU A 32 -0.13 0.22 32.99
C LEU A 32 0.21 1.68 33.28
N TRP A 33 -0.29 2.59 32.44
CA TRP A 33 0.05 4.01 32.43
C TRP A 33 -1.22 4.85 32.18
N PRO A 34 -1.97 5.21 33.25
CA PRO A 34 -3.24 5.91 33.12
C PRO A 34 -3.16 7.27 32.41
N THR A 35 -2.00 7.92 32.46
CA THR A 35 -1.75 9.23 31.83
C THR A 35 -1.18 9.13 30.42
N ALA A 36 -0.88 7.93 29.92
CA ALA A 36 -0.40 7.75 28.56
C ALA A 36 -1.50 8.06 27.54
N GLU A 37 -1.13 8.59 26.39
CA GLU A 37 -2.06 8.84 25.27
C GLU A 37 -1.74 7.88 24.13
N VAL A 38 -2.76 7.20 23.60
CA VAL A 38 -2.61 6.27 22.48
C VAL A 38 -3.21 6.93 21.25
N GLN A 39 -2.44 6.99 20.17
CA GLN A 39 -2.92 7.52 18.89
C GLN A 39 -2.62 6.55 17.74
N ILE A 40 -3.57 6.47 16.81
CA ILE A 40 -3.43 5.76 15.54
C ILE A 40 -2.73 6.67 14.54
N PHE A 41 -1.72 6.15 13.84
CA PHE A 41 -1.11 6.83 12.71
C PHE A 41 -1.08 5.95 11.44
N GLY A 42 -0.30 6.36 10.44
CA GLY A 42 -0.03 5.52 9.27
C GLY A 42 -1.22 5.31 8.34
N SER A 43 -1.30 4.11 7.77
CA SER A 43 -2.27 3.80 6.71
C SER A 43 -3.72 3.78 7.20
N PHE A 44 -3.93 3.38 8.47
CA PHE A 44 -5.26 3.36 9.08
C PHE A 44 -5.78 4.79 9.30
N SER A 45 -4.95 5.69 9.83
CA SER A 45 -5.31 7.10 10.02
C SER A 45 -5.61 7.81 8.69
N THR A 46 -4.87 7.51 7.62
CA THR A 46 -5.04 8.16 6.30
C THR A 46 -6.20 7.58 5.47
N GLY A 47 -6.76 6.43 5.85
CA GLY A 47 -7.77 5.73 5.05
C GLY A 47 -7.22 5.05 3.79
N LEU A 48 -5.89 4.89 3.69
CA LEU A 48 -5.19 4.29 2.54
C LEU A 48 -4.61 2.91 2.87
N PHE A 49 -5.31 2.13 3.69
CA PHE A 49 -4.87 0.80 4.09
C PHE A 49 -5.47 -0.29 3.20
N LEU A 50 -4.73 -1.37 2.98
CA LEU A 50 -5.22 -2.60 2.37
C LEU A 50 -5.85 -3.48 3.46
N PRO A 51 -6.72 -4.46 3.12
CA PRO A 51 -7.38 -5.32 4.11
C PRO A 51 -6.42 -6.00 5.08
N THR A 52 -5.22 -6.35 4.61
CA THR A 52 -4.14 -7.00 5.38
C THR A 52 -3.12 -6.04 5.99
N SER A 53 -3.29 -4.73 5.85
CA SER A 53 -2.35 -3.75 6.39
C SER A 53 -2.34 -3.74 7.92
N ASP A 54 -1.18 -3.48 8.48
CA ASP A 54 -0.97 -3.37 9.93
C ASP A 54 -1.67 -2.13 10.51
N ILE A 55 -1.93 -2.14 11.82
CA ILE A 55 -2.32 -0.95 12.59
C ILE A 55 -1.06 -0.35 13.22
N ASP A 56 -0.80 0.92 12.92
CA ASP A 56 0.30 1.66 13.51
C ASP A 56 -0.19 2.49 14.73
N LEU A 57 0.32 2.19 15.92
CA LEU A 57 0.01 2.90 17.17
C LEU A 57 1.24 3.62 17.72
N VAL A 58 1.03 4.83 18.21
CA VAL A 58 2.03 5.57 18.98
C VAL A 58 1.48 5.83 20.38
N VAL A 59 2.33 5.56 21.37
CA VAL A 59 2.02 5.79 22.78
C VAL A 59 2.84 6.98 23.26
N PHE A 60 2.17 8.03 23.71
CA PHE A 60 2.79 9.19 24.33
C PHE A 60 2.77 9.08 25.83
N GLY A 61 3.88 9.48 26.45
CA GLY A 61 4.00 9.51 27.89
C GLY A 61 5.39 9.93 28.34
N LYS A 62 5.53 10.06 29.64
CA LYS A 62 6.74 10.59 30.28
C LYS A 62 7.67 9.44 30.67
N TRP A 63 8.54 9.05 29.74
CA TRP A 63 9.59 8.06 29.97
C TRP A 63 10.93 8.59 29.48
N GLU A 64 12.01 8.31 30.21
CA GLU A 64 13.38 8.59 29.73
C GLU A 64 13.75 7.69 28.56
N LYS A 65 13.25 6.44 28.55
CA LYS A 65 13.42 5.45 27.49
C LYS A 65 12.10 4.70 27.24
N PRO A 66 11.81 4.25 26.00
CA PRO A 66 10.62 3.47 25.70
C PRO A 66 10.51 2.21 26.59
N PRO A 67 9.43 2.03 27.36
CA PRO A 67 9.26 0.91 28.30
C PRO A 67 8.77 -0.37 27.58
N LEU A 68 9.50 -0.80 26.55
CA LEU A 68 9.06 -1.86 25.63
C LEU A 68 8.79 -3.20 26.33
N GLN A 69 9.69 -3.62 27.23
CA GLN A 69 9.56 -4.89 27.95
C GLN A 69 8.36 -4.91 28.91
N GLN A 70 8.05 -3.77 29.52
CA GLN A 70 6.90 -3.66 30.42
C GLN A 70 5.58 -3.81 29.63
N LEU A 71 5.49 -3.16 28.47
CA LEU A 71 4.33 -3.30 27.59
C LEU A 71 4.21 -4.74 27.06
N GLU A 72 5.32 -5.34 26.62
CA GLU A 72 5.32 -6.74 26.19
C GLU A 72 4.74 -7.68 27.26
N GLN A 73 5.21 -7.58 28.51
CA GLN A 73 4.74 -8.45 29.59
C GLN A 73 3.25 -8.26 29.88
N ALA A 74 2.75 -7.02 29.85
CA ALA A 74 1.33 -6.77 30.03
C ALA A 74 0.49 -7.31 28.88
N LEU A 75 0.90 -7.08 27.63
CA LEU A 75 0.20 -7.62 26.46
C LEU A 75 0.10 -9.15 26.52
N ARG A 76 1.17 -9.84 26.97
CA ARG A 76 1.15 -11.29 27.21
C ARG A 76 0.19 -11.68 28.34
N LYS A 77 0.23 -10.96 29.46
CA LYS A 77 -0.62 -11.23 30.64
C LYS A 77 -2.11 -11.12 30.30
N HIS A 78 -2.49 -10.16 29.46
CA HIS A 78 -3.88 -9.93 29.05
C HIS A 78 -4.33 -10.79 27.86
N ASN A 79 -3.46 -11.65 27.30
CA ASN A 79 -3.76 -12.50 26.14
C ASN A 79 -4.37 -11.71 24.96
N VAL A 80 -3.84 -10.51 24.66
CA VAL A 80 -4.32 -9.69 23.54
C VAL A 80 -3.73 -10.17 22.21
N ALA A 81 -2.52 -10.74 22.25
CA ALA A 81 -1.78 -11.15 21.06
C ALA A 81 -1.70 -12.68 20.95
N GLU A 82 -1.62 -13.18 19.72
CA GLU A 82 -1.36 -14.60 19.45
C GLU A 82 -0.12 -15.09 20.20
N PRO A 83 -0.11 -16.34 20.69
CA PRO A 83 1.05 -16.92 21.34
C PRO A 83 2.31 -16.76 20.49
N PHE A 84 3.37 -16.21 21.07
CA PHE A 84 4.67 -15.98 20.41
C PHE A 84 4.71 -14.95 19.27
N SER A 85 3.61 -14.24 18.98
CA SER A 85 3.60 -13.21 17.93
C SER A 85 4.31 -11.91 18.33
N ILE A 86 4.35 -11.60 19.64
CA ILE A 86 4.95 -10.36 20.14
C ILE A 86 6.46 -10.37 19.93
N LYS A 87 6.97 -9.38 19.20
CA LYS A 87 8.38 -9.16 18.88
C LYS A 87 8.78 -7.73 19.25
N VAL A 88 9.76 -7.60 20.14
CA VAL A 88 10.38 -6.31 20.47
C VAL A 88 11.57 -6.07 19.54
N LEU A 89 11.52 -4.98 18.78
CA LEU A 89 12.57 -4.54 17.87
C LEU A 89 13.22 -3.27 18.42
N ASP A 90 14.13 -3.44 19.39
CA ASP A 90 14.75 -2.36 20.16
C ASP A 90 16.02 -1.77 19.52
N LYS A 91 16.61 -2.46 18.54
CA LYS A 91 17.85 -2.05 17.85
C LYS A 91 17.62 -1.12 16.65
N ALA A 92 16.38 -0.94 16.22
CA ALA A 92 16.05 -0.06 15.10
C ALA A 92 16.16 1.42 15.50
N THR A 93 16.27 2.33 14.52
CA THR A 93 16.27 3.78 14.77
C THR A 93 15.04 4.23 15.54
N VAL A 94 13.90 3.61 15.28
CA VAL A 94 12.67 3.76 16.05
C VAL A 94 12.35 2.38 16.66
N PRO A 95 12.52 2.22 17.98
CA PRO A 95 12.14 0.99 18.65
C PRO A 95 10.63 0.73 18.56
N ILE A 96 10.24 -0.48 18.19
CA ILE A 96 8.83 -0.87 18.03
C ILE A 96 8.53 -2.24 18.65
N ILE A 97 7.28 -2.42 19.07
CA ILE A 97 6.72 -3.73 19.41
C ILE A 97 5.78 -4.13 18.29
N LYS A 98 6.04 -5.28 17.65
CA LYS A 98 5.13 -5.89 16.69
C LYS A 98 4.34 -7.00 17.37
N LEU A 99 3.06 -7.14 17.06
CA LEU A 99 2.22 -8.24 17.53
C LEU A 99 1.13 -8.58 16.51
N THR A 100 0.53 -9.75 16.65
CA THR A 100 -0.70 -10.13 15.93
C THR A 100 -1.82 -10.29 16.95
N ASP A 101 -2.92 -9.58 16.77
CA ASP A 101 -4.09 -9.67 17.66
C ASP A 101 -4.72 -11.07 17.60
N GLN A 102 -4.96 -11.65 18.77
CA GLN A 102 -5.43 -13.03 18.90
C GLN A 102 -6.85 -13.27 18.36
N GLU A 103 -7.72 -12.25 18.38
CA GLU A 103 -9.12 -12.41 18.00
C GLU A 103 -9.39 -12.17 16.50
N THR A 104 -8.49 -11.43 15.85
CA THR A 104 -8.71 -10.85 14.53
C THR A 104 -7.57 -11.11 13.54
N GLU A 105 -6.42 -11.62 13.99
CA GLU A 105 -5.21 -11.80 13.19
C GLU A 105 -4.62 -10.49 12.63
N VAL A 106 -5.12 -9.33 13.11
CA VAL A 106 -4.61 -8.03 12.69
C VAL A 106 -3.24 -7.80 13.31
N LYS A 107 -2.27 -7.48 12.46
CA LYS A 107 -0.93 -7.08 12.87
C LYS A 107 -0.95 -5.65 13.41
N VAL A 108 -0.20 -5.42 14.49
CA VAL A 108 -0.09 -4.11 15.14
C VAL A 108 1.38 -3.80 15.41
N ASP A 109 1.79 -2.59 15.03
CA ASP A 109 3.09 -2.01 15.31
C ASP A 109 2.91 -0.88 16.33
N ILE A 110 3.56 -0.99 17.49
CA ILE A 110 3.48 0.00 18.58
C ILE A 110 4.83 0.70 18.75
N SER A 111 4.82 2.03 18.67
CA SER A 111 5.98 2.89 18.89
C SER A 111 5.74 3.86 20.07
N PHE A 112 6.80 4.50 20.57
CA PHE A 112 6.71 5.41 21.71
C PHE A 112 7.25 6.80 21.36
N ASN A 113 6.48 7.84 21.69
CA ASN A 113 6.88 9.25 21.54
C ASN A 113 7.35 9.64 20.11
N VAL A 114 6.77 9.02 19.08
CA VAL A 114 7.10 9.30 17.66
C VAL A 114 6.02 10.18 17.03
N GLU A 115 6.17 11.50 17.11
CA GLU A 115 5.20 12.44 16.53
C GLU A 115 5.21 12.50 15.00
N THR A 116 6.32 12.10 14.37
CA THR A 116 6.50 12.25 12.91
C THR A 116 5.46 11.46 12.12
N GLY A 117 5.01 10.31 12.63
CA GLY A 117 3.96 9.49 12.00
C GLY A 117 2.61 10.20 11.93
N ILE A 118 2.24 10.97 12.95
CA ILE A 118 0.97 11.73 13.00
C ILE A 118 1.02 12.90 12.02
N LYS A 119 2.12 13.65 12.03
CA LYS A 119 2.35 14.77 11.10
C LYS A 119 2.34 14.27 9.66
N ALA A 120 2.95 13.12 9.39
CA ALA A 120 2.91 12.45 8.09
C ALA A 120 1.47 12.09 7.67
N ALA A 121 0.67 11.51 8.58
CA ALA A 121 -0.73 11.20 8.27
C ALA A 121 -1.55 12.44 7.91
N SER A 122 -1.40 13.55 8.65
CA SER A 122 -2.06 14.83 8.33
C SER A 122 -1.62 15.37 6.97
N PHE A 123 -0.31 15.38 6.72
CA PHE A 123 0.27 15.81 5.45
C PHE A 123 -0.27 14.99 4.26
N ILE A 124 -0.36 13.66 4.40
CA ILE A 124 -0.93 12.80 3.36
C ILE A 124 -2.42 13.09 3.14
N LYS A 125 -3.20 13.33 4.20
CA LYS A 125 -4.63 13.69 4.08
C LYS A 125 -4.83 14.96 3.26
N GLU A 126 -3.96 15.96 3.40
CA GLU A 126 -4.01 17.18 2.59
C GLU A 126 -3.78 16.87 1.10
N TYR A 127 -2.82 16.01 0.77
CA TYR A 127 -2.56 15.60 -0.61
C TYR A 127 -3.65 14.71 -1.20
N VAL A 128 -4.28 13.86 -0.39
CA VAL A 128 -5.47 13.09 -0.81
C VAL A 128 -6.63 14.02 -1.17
N LYS A 129 -6.85 15.09 -0.39
CA LYS A 129 -7.86 16.10 -0.72
C LYS A 129 -7.50 16.90 -1.97
N LYS A 130 -6.21 17.21 -2.15
CA LYS A 130 -5.70 18.01 -3.27
C LYS A 130 -5.69 17.24 -4.60
N TYR A 131 -5.34 15.96 -4.57
CA TYR A 131 -5.23 15.10 -5.74
C TYR A 131 -6.21 13.94 -5.60
N THR A 132 -7.40 14.10 -6.15
CA THR A 132 -8.51 13.14 -6.04
C THR A 132 -8.18 11.77 -6.68
N VAL A 133 -7.24 11.73 -7.62
CA VAL A 133 -6.72 10.50 -8.25
C VAL A 133 -5.74 9.72 -7.35
N LEU A 134 -5.17 10.36 -6.33
CA LEU A 134 -4.10 9.79 -5.50
C LEU A 134 -4.51 8.47 -4.82
N PRO A 135 -5.67 8.36 -4.13
CA PRO A 135 -6.06 7.12 -3.46
C PRO A 135 -6.13 5.91 -4.40
N TYR A 136 -6.64 6.11 -5.61
CA TYR A 136 -6.77 5.05 -6.62
C TYR A 136 -5.40 4.49 -7.02
N LEU A 137 -4.43 5.36 -7.29
CA LEU A 137 -3.07 4.95 -7.64
C LEU A 137 -2.38 4.28 -6.46
N ILE A 138 -2.52 4.83 -5.24
CA ILE A 138 -1.87 4.29 -4.05
C ILE A 138 -2.34 2.87 -3.74
N LEU A 139 -3.65 2.58 -3.77
CA LEU A 139 -4.13 1.24 -3.44
C LEU A 139 -3.65 0.20 -4.46
N VAL A 140 -3.64 0.55 -5.75
CA VAL A 140 -3.10 -0.31 -6.82
C VAL A 140 -1.62 -0.58 -6.60
N LEU A 141 -0.81 0.48 -6.40
CA LEU A 141 0.63 0.35 -6.24
C LEU A 141 1.03 -0.35 -4.94
N LYS A 142 0.28 -0.12 -3.85
CA LYS A 142 0.48 -0.85 -2.59
C LYS A 142 0.25 -2.34 -2.79
N GLN A 143 -0.86 -2.75 -3.40
CA GLN A 143 -1.10 -4.17 -3.66
C GLN A 143 -0.04 -4.76 -4.59
N PHE A 144 0.36 -4.00 -5.61
CA PHE A 144 1.40 -4.40 -6.56
C PHE A 144 2.74 -4.72 -5.87
N LEU A 145 3.17 -3.89 -4.92
CA LEU A 145 4.39 -4.13 -4.15
C LEU A 145 4.21 -5.23 -3.10
N LEU A 146 3.06 -5.24 -2.42
CA LEU A 146 2.75 -6.21 -1.36
C LEU A 146 2.84 -7.65 -1.86
N GLN A 147 2.21 -7.97 -2.99
CA GLN A 147 2.22 -9.34 -3.53
C GLN A 147 3.60 -9.82 -4.03
N ARG A 148 4.60 -8.94 -4.02
CA ARG A 148 5.99 -9.22 -4.44
C ARG A 148 6.96 -9.13 -3.27
N ASP A 149 6.46 -8.92 -2.05
CA ASP A 149 7.26 -8.67 -0.84
C ASP A 149 8.22 -7.47 -0.97
N LEU A 150 7.82 -6.46 -1.78
CA LEU A 150 8.61 -5.25 -2.05
C LEU A 150 8.15 -4.03 -1.23
N ASN A 151 7.20 -4.22 -0.30
CA ASN A 151 6.63 -3.17 0.55
C ASN A 151 7.29 -3.04 1.93
N GLU A 152 8.23 -3.94 2.28
CA GLU A 152 8.89 -3.98 3.58
C GLU A 152 10.28 -3.35 3.53
N VAL A 153 10.54 -2.33 4.35
CA VAL A 153 11.87 -1.68 4.38
C VAL A 153 12.95 -2.57 5.00
N PHE A 154 12.57 -3.53 5.83
CA PHE A 154 13.52 -4.45 6.45
C PHE A 154 14.26 -5.29 5.41
N THR A 155 13.56 -5.71 4.35
CA THR A 155 14.12 -6.43 3.20
C THR A 155 14.64 -5.51 2.08
N GLY A 156 14.63 -4.19 2.31
CA GLY A 156 15.09 -3.19 1.36
C GLY A 156 14.03 -2.68 0.38
N GLY A 157 12.76 -3.08 0.57
CA GLY A 157 11.62 -2.59 -0.21
C GLY A 157 11.30 -1.10 0.01
N ILE A 158 10.19 -0.66 -0.58
CA ILE A 158 9.73 0.73 -0.48
C ILE A 158 8.67 0.85 0.60
N SER A 159 8.89 1.76 1.56
CA SER A 159 7.89 2.04 2.60
C SER A 159 6.61 2.63 2.01
N SER A 160 5.48 2.46 2.71
CA SER A 160 4.21 3.09 2.31
C SER A 160 4.34 4.61 2.17
N TYR A 161 5.09 5.27 3.05
CA TYR A 161 5.29 6.72 2.97
C TYR A 161 6.12 7.10 1.75
N SER A 162 7.25 6.43 1.51
CA SER A 162 8.09 6.62 0.32
C SER A 162 7.28 6.45 -0.98
N LEU A 163 6.46 5.40 -1.07
CA LEU A 163 5.59 5.17 -2.23
C LEU A 163 4.61 6.33 -2.43
N ILE A 164 3.97 6.80 -1.36
CA ILE A 164 3.03 7.93 -1.47
C ILE A 164 3.75 9.21 -1.94
N LEU A 165 4.95 9.49 -1.43
CA LEU A 165 5.74 10.64 -1.88
C LEU A 165 6.16 10.51 -3.36
N MET A 166 6.50 9.31 -3.84
CA MET A 166 6.76 9.07 -5.26
C MET A 166 5.53 9.39 -6.13
N VAL A 167 4.33 8.93 -5.73
CA VAL A 167 3.11 9.23 -6.48
C VAL A 167 2.77 10.71 -6.42
N ILE A 168 2.92 11.37 -5.27
CA ILE A 168 2.73 12.82 -5.16
C ILE A 168 3.69 13.57 -6.10
N SER A 169 4.97 13.18 -6.13
CA SER A 169 5.97 13.80 -7.00
C SER A 169 5.62 13.60 -8.48
N PHE A 170 5.20 12.40 -8.86
CA PHE A 170 4.74 12.11 -10.22
C PHE A 170 3.57 13.00 -10.62
N LEU A 171 2.55 13.12 -9.76
CA LEU A 171 1.37 13.97 -10.02
C LEU A 171 1.71 15.46 -10.05
N GLN A 172 2.65 15.90 -9.21
CA GLN A 172 3.13 17.29 -9.15
C GLN A 172 3.85 17.73 -10.44
N LEU A 173 4.65 16.83 -11.01
CA LEU A 173 5.53 17.12 -12.14
C LEU A 173 4.98 16.60 -13.47
N HIS A 174 3.73 16.13 -13.49
CA HIS A 174 3.11 15.61 -14.70
C HIS A 174 2.86 16.74 -15.71
N PRO A 175 3.48 16.72 -16.90
CA PRO A 175 3.49 17.88 -17.82
C PRO A 175 2.12 18.18 -18.45
N ARG A 176 1.26 17.16 -18.57
CA ARG A 176 -0.01 17.23 -19.32
C ARG A 176 -1.27 17.08 -18.47
N ILE A 177 -1.12 16.77 -17.18
CA ILE A 177 -2.25 16.38 -16.34
C ILE A 177 -2.32 17.30 -15.13
N ASP A 178 -3.45 18.00 -14.99
CA ASP A 178 -3.82 18.60 -13.73
C ASP A 178 -4.42 17.51 -12.84
N ALA A 179 -3.61 16.98 -11.92
CA ALA A 179 -4.01 15.94 -10.97
C ALA A 179 -5.13 16.38 -9.99
N ARG A 180 -5.54 17.66 -10.03
CA ARG A 180 -6.71 18.18 -9.30
C ARG A 180 -8.02 17.86 -10.02
N ASN A 181 -7.97 17.55 -11.32
CA ASN A 181 -9.15 17.20 -12.10
C ASN A 181 -9.57 15.74 -11.82
N PRO A 182 -10.81 15.47 -11.37
CA PRO A 182 -11.27 14.12 -11.08
C PRO A 182 -11.52 13.26 -12.34
N ASN A 183 -11.67 13.88 -13.52
CA ASN A 183 -11.98 13.18 -14.78
C ASN A 183 -10.73 12.68 -15.53
N MET A 184 -9.61 12.53 -14.83
CA MET A 184 -8.36 12.09 -15.44
C MET A 184 -8.35 10.59 -15.71
N ASN A 185 -7.67 10.21 -16.77
CA ASN A 185 -7.53 8.80 -17.14
C ASN A 185 -6.51 8.12 -16.22
N LEU A 186 -7.03 7.45 -15.18
CA LEU A 186 -6.24 6.69 -14.21
C LEU A 186 -5.35 5.62 -14.87
N GLY A 187 -5.77 5.07 -16.02
CA GLY A 187 -4.98 4.07 -16.75
C GLY A 187 -3.71 4.66 -17.33
N ILE A 188 -3.80 5.84 -17.94
CA ILE A 188 -2.64 6.59 -18.46
C ILE A 188 -1.71 6.93 -17.30
N LEU A 189 -2.22 7.52 -16.22
CA LEU A 189 -1.44 7.87 -15.03
C LEU A 189 -0.70 6.66 -14.43
N LEU A 190 -1.36 5.52 -14.34
CA LEU A 190 -0.73 4.30 -13.81
C LEU A 190 0.40 3.79 -14.73
N ILE A 191 0.18 3.77 -16.04
CA ILE A 191 1.18 3.33 -17.02
C ILE A 191 2.37 4.28 -17.02
N GLU A 192 2.14 5.59 -17.07
CA GLU A 192 3.19 6.62 -17.07
C GLU A 192 3.96 6.65 -15.74
N PHE A 193 3.31 6.36 -14.61
CA PHE A 193 4.00 6.17 -13.33
C PHE A 193 5.00 5.01 -13.40
N PHE A 194 4.56 3.85 -13.91
CA PHE A 194 5.43 2.69 -14.09
C PHE A 194 6.52 2.95 -15.11
N GLU A 195 6.24 3.69 -16.18
CA GLU A 195 7.24 4.08 -17.17
C GLU A 195 8.32 4.97 -16.55
N LEU A 196 7.91 6.02 -15.85
CA LEU A 196 8.82 6.96 -15.22
C LEU A 196 9.73 6.24 -14.22
N TYR A 197 9.16 5.55 -13.24
CA TYR A 197 9.95 4.93 -12.17
C TYR A 197 10.56 3.57 -12.56
N GLY A 198 10.09 2.94 -13.64
CA GLY A 198 10.67 1.70 -14.16
C GLY A 198 11.82 1.94 -15.14
N ARG A 199 11.77 3.01 -15.95
CA ARG A 199 12.69 3.24 -17.08
C ARG A 199 13.46 4.55 -17.01
N HIS A 200 12.78 5.66 -16.74
CA HIS A 200 13.33 7.00 -17.00
C HIS A 200 13.94 7.68 -15.78
N PHE A 201 13.44 7.38 -14.58
CA PHE A 201 13.93 8.00 -13.35
C PHE A 201 15.37 7.57 -13.06
N ASN A 202 16.28 8.54 -12.97
CA ASN A 202 17.68 8.28 -12.71
C ASN A 202 17.93 8.10 -11.21
N TYR A 203 17.71 6.88 -10.70
CA TYR A 203 17.97 6.51 -9.31
C TYR A 203 19.40 6.78 -8.85
N LEU A 204 20.39 6.92 -9.74
CA LEU A 204 21.77 7.17 -9.32
C LEU A 204 22.04 8.64 -9.02
N LYS A 205 21.43 9.57 -9.77
CA LYS A 205 21.76 11.00 -9.72
C LYS A 205 20.63 11.88 -9.23
N THR A 206 19.39 11.41 -9.29
CA THR A 206 18.20 12.22 -9.02
C THR A 206 17.60 11.87 -7.67
N GLY A 207 17.21 12.89 -6.91
CA GLY A 207 16.34 12.77 -5.75
C GLY A 207 15.05 13.55 -5.92
N ILE A 208 14.08 13.24 -5.07
CA ILE A 208 12.72 13.75 -5.13
C ILE A 208 12.49 14.80 -4.05
N ARG A 209 11.99 15.97 -4.43
CA ARG A 209 11.49 17.01 -3.53
C ARG A 209 9.99 17.18 -3.73
N ILE A 210 9.25 17.29 -2.63
CA ILE A 210 7.78 17.45 -2.63
C ILE A 210 7.34 18.90 -2.37
N LYS A 211 8.19 19.70 -1.71
CA LYS A 211 7.90 21.11 -1.37
C LYS A 211 7.74 21.97 -2.63
N ASN A 212 6.99 23.08 -2.50
CA ASN A 212 6.84 24.13 -3.54
C ASN A 212 6.36 23.62 -4.91
N GLY A 213 5.46 22.63 -4.93
CA GLY A 213 4.94 22.07 -6.17
C GLY A 213 5.77 20.92 -6.74
N GLY A 214 6.83 20.49 -6.05
CA GLY A 214 7.63 19.34 -6.43
C GLY A 214 8.81 19.69 -7.32
N ALA A 215 9.90 18.93 -7.23
CA ALA A 215 11.04 19.04 -8.13
C ALA A 215 11.87 17.74 -8.15
N TYR A 216 12.51 17.47 -9.28
CA TYR A 216 13.62 16.53 -9.36
C TYR A 216 14.93 17.29 -9.22
N MET A 217 15.79 16.83 -8.32
CA MET A 217 17.04 17.51 -8.01
C MET A 217 18.22 16.57 -8.11
N ALA A 218 19.39 17.14 -8.38
CA ALA A 218 20.65 16.41 -8.22
C ALA A 218 20.80 16.00 -6.75
N LYS A 219 21.18 14.75 -6.49
CA LYS A 219 21.38 14.24 -5.12
C LYS A 219 22.43 15.06 -4.37
N GLU A 220 23.43 15.56 -5.08
CA GLU A 220 24.47 16.44 -4.55
C GLU A 220 23.87 17.73 -3.96
N ASP A 221 22.79 18.26 -4.53
CA ASP A 221 22.12 19.45 -4.01
C ASP A 221 21.24 19.14 -2.81
N ILE A 222 20.62 17.96 -2.77
CA ILE A 222 19.90 17.49 -1.58
C ILE A 222 20.89 17.27 -0.42
N MET A 223 22.07 16.73 -0.70
CA MET A 223 23.13 16.52 0.29
C MET A 223 23.61 17.82 0.94
N LYS A 224 23.67 18.94 0.21
CA LYS A 224 24.05 20.24 0.80
C LYS A 224 23.10 20.66 1.93
N ALA A 225 21.84 20.21 1.86
CA ALA A 225 20.84 20.45 2.89
C ALA A 225 20.81 19.36 3.98
N MET A 226 21.54 18.25 3.82
CA MET A 226 21.64 17.19 4.82
C MET A 226 22.88 17.40 5.70
N SER A 227 22.68 17.53 7.00
CA SER A 227 23.77 17.62 7.97
C SER A 227 24.54 16.28 8.02
N ASN A 228 25.83 16.32 7.69
CA ASN A 228 26.85 15.26 7.87
C ASN A 228 26.93 14.18 6.77
N GLY A 229 27.67 14.46 5.68
CA GLY A 229 28.43 13.45 4.91
C GLY A 229 27.68 12.21 4.39
N TYR A 230 26.35 12.28 4.35
CA TYR A 230 25.51 11.11 4.11
C TYR A 230 25.56 10.73 2.63
N ARG A 231 25.90 9.47 2.33
CA ARG A 231 25.79 8.97 0.95
C ARG A 231 24.31 8.88 0.61
N PRO A 232 23.86 9.49 -0.50
CA PRO A 232 22.46 9.49 -0.85
C PRO A 232 22.03 8.06 -1.18
N SER A 233 20.88 7.65 -0.65
CA SER A 233 20.37 6.30 -0.87
C SER A 233 19.97 6.08 -2.32
N MET A 234 19.73 4.82 -2.72
CA MET A 234 19.30 4.51 -4.10
C MET A 234 18.02 5.26 -4.46
N LEU A 235 17.01 5.24 -3.58
CA LEU A 235 15.81 6.07 -3.69
C LEU A 235 15.93 7.27 -2.77
N CYS A 236 16.41 8.41 -3.27
CA CYS A 236 16.55 9.60 -2.44
C CYS A 236 15.28 10.47 -2.48
N ILE A 237 14.64 10.67 -1.33
CA ILE A 237 13.44 11.51 -1.19
C ILE A 237 13.63 12.45 -0.01
N GLU A 238 13.62 13.76 -0.27
CA GLU A 238 13.65 14.78 0.79
C GLU A 238 12.37 14.69 1.61
N ASP A 239 12.51 14.47 2.93
CA ASP A 239 11.36 14.45 3.83
C ASP A 239 10.73 15.85 3.92
N PRO A 240 9.44 16.00 3.54
CA PRO A 240 8.76 17.28 3.63
C PRO A 240 8.61 17.79 5.07
N LEU A 241 8.64 16.90 6.07
CA LEU A 241 8.38 17.19 7.47
C LEU A 241 9.64 17.25 8.33
N LEU A 242 10.71 16.60 7.92
CA LEU A 242 11.98 16.54 8.66
C LEU A 242 13.16 16.95 7.78
N PRO A 243 13.57 18.24 7.78
CA PRO A 243 14.70 18.71 7.00
C PRO A 243 15.97 17.87 7.23
N GLY A 244 16.66 17.52 6.15
CA GLY A 244 17.88 16.72 6.20
C GLY A 244 17.67 15.20 6.36
N ASN A 245 16.42 14.72 6.42
CA ASN A 245 16.12 13.29 6.41
C ASN A 245 15.85 12.79 4.97
N ASP A 246 16.50 11.68 4.60
CA ASP A 246 16.18 10.93 3.39
C ASP A 246 15.17 9.82 3.72
N VAL A 247 13.95 9.94 3.20
CA VAL A 247 12.87 8.99 3.47
C VAL A 247 13.16 7.62 2.86
N GLY A 248 13.88 7.55 1.74
CA GLY A 248 14.19 6.28 1.07
C GLY A 248 15.51 5.65 1.52
N LYS A 249 16.14 6.16 2.59
CA LYS A 249 17.41 5.63 3.12
C LYS A 249 17.43 4.13 3.40
N SER A 250 16.29 3.58 3.82
CA SER A 250 16.13 2.15 4.13
C SER A 250 15.68 1.32 2.92
N SER A 251 15.39 1.93 1.78
CA SER A 251 14.99 1.25 0.54
C SER A 251 16.22 0.86 -0.29
N TYR A 252 17.13 0.10 0.30
CA TYR A 252 18.38 -0.33 -0.36
C TYR A 252 18.15 -1.33 -1.52
N GLY A 253 16.97 -1.95 -1.58
CA GLY A 253 16.47 -2.79 -2.68
C GLY A 253 15.59 -2.04 -3.68
N ALA A 254 15.72 -0.71 -3.80
CA ALA A 254 14.91 0.08 -4.74
C ALA A 254 15.08 -0.34 -6.21
N MET A 255 16.20 -0.97 -6.58
CA MET A 255 16.43 -1.45 -7.95
C MET A 255 15.55 -2.63 -8.33
N GLN A 256 15.27 -3.55 -7.39
CA GLN A 256 14.28 -4.61 -7.59
C GLN A 256 12.88 -4.02 -7.81
N VAL A 257 12.57 -2.92 -7.12
CA VAL A 257 11.29 -2.22 -7.33
C VAL A 257 11.23 -1.54 -8.69
N LYS A 258 12.33 -0.92 -9.15
CA LYS A 258 12.45 -0.40 -10.51
C LYS A 258 12.20 -1.50 -11.56
N GLU A 259 12.79 -2.68 -11.40
CA GLU A 259 12.58 -3.82 -12.31
C GLU A 259 11.12 -4.28 -12.32
N ALA A 260 10.48 -4.35 -11.14
CA ALA A 260 9.06 -4.66 -11.04
C ALA A 260 8.19 -3.60 -11.74
N PHE A 261 8.51 -2.31 -11.60
CA PHE A 261 7.81 -1.23 -12.30
C PHE A 261 7.97 -1.31 -13.81
N ASP A 262 9.18 -1.59 -14.31
CA ASP A 262 9.42 -1.80 -15.75
C ASP A 262 8.60 -2.97 -16.29
N TYR A 263 8.58 -4.09 -15.57
CA TYR A 263 7.71 -5.23 -15.89
C TYR A 263 6.23 -4.80 -15.99
N ALA A 264 5.73 -4.06 -15.01
CA ALA A 264 4.34 -3.60 -15.01
C ALA A 264 4.03 -2.68 -16.20
N TYR A 265 4.94 -1.78 -16.55
CA TYR A 265 4.83 -0.93 -17.73
C TYR A 265 4.71 -1.76 -19.01
N ILE A 266 5.60 -2.74 -19.22
CA ILE A 266 5.57 -3.62 -20.39
C ILE A 266 4.24 -4.37 -20.49
N ILE A 267 3.80 -4.98 -19.38
CA ILE A 267 2.60 -5.81 -19.35
C ILE A 267 1.34 -4.98 -19.59
N LEU A 268 1.22 -3.81 -18.95
CA LEU A 268 0.08 -2.92 -19.17
C LEU A 268 0.10 -2.31 -20.57
N GLY A 269 1.27 -1.92 -21.09
CA GLY A 269 1.44 -1.43 -22.45
C GLY A 269 0.98 -2.45 -23.50
N HIS A 270 1.36 -3.71 -23.35
CA HIS A 270 0.86 -4.80 -24.21
C HIS A 270 -0.65 -5.00 -24.05
N ALA A 271 -1.16 -4.95 -22.83
CA ALA A 271 -2.57 -5.16 -22.52
C ALA A 271 -3.52 -4.13 -23.17
N VAL A 272 -3.04 -2.90 -23.38
CA VAL A 272 -3.82 -1.80 -23.99
C VAL A 272 -3.48 -1.57 -25.46
N SER A 273 -2.51 -2.30 -26.00
CA SER A 273 -2.14 -2.24 -27.42
C SER A 273 -3.25 -2.83 -28.31
N PRO A 274 -3.47 -2.31 -29.54
CA PRO A 274 -4.37 -2.93 -30.52
C PRO A 274 -4.06 -4.41 -30.78
N LEU A 275 -2.79 -4.82 -30.59
CA LEU A 275 -2.31 -6.20 -30.75
C LEU A 275 -2.60 -7.10 -29.54
N ALA A 276 -3.19 -6.59 -28.46
CA ALA A 276 -3.46 -7.34 -27.23
C ALA A 276 -4.24 -8.64 -27.47
N ARG A 277 -5.14 -8.65 -28.47
CA ARG A 277 -5.96 -9.81 -28.85
C ARG A 277 -5.14 -11.01 -29.34
N SER A 278 -3.90 -10.78 -29.76
CA SER A 278 -3.02 -11.81 -30.32
C SER A 278 -2.09 -12.44 -29.27
N TYR A 279 -2.09 -11.98 -28.02
CA TYR A 279 -1.20 -12.51 -26.97
C TYR A 279 -1.80 -13.76 -26.29
N PRO A 280 -0.96 -14.76 -25.93
CA PRO A 280 -1.39 -16.06 -25.39
C PRO A 280 -2.01 -16.04 -23.96
N ASN A 281 -2.35 -14.88 -23.41
CA ASN A 281 -3.02 -14.70 -22.12
C ASN A 281 -4.33 -13.90 -22.25
N LYS A 282 -5.03 -14.02 -23.38
CA LYS A 282 -6.31 -13.37 -23.66
C LYS A 282 -7.38 -13.65 -22.58
N ASP A 283 -7.29 -14.79 -21.91
CA ASP A 283 -8.25 -15.26 -20.89
C ASP A 283 -7.92 -14.74 -19.47
N SER A 284 -6.98 -13.80 -19.35
CA SER A 284 -6.86 -12.99 -18.12
C SER A 284 -7.98 -11.94 -18.12
N ASP A 285 -9.04 -12.21 -17.37
CA ASP A 285 -10.32 -11.47 -17.36
C ASP A 285 -10.21 -9.97 -17.01
N SER A 286 -9.05 -9.48 -16.55
CA SER A 286 -8.83 -8.08 -16.21
C SER A 286 -7.44 -7.58 -16.59
N THR A 287 -7.39 -6.40 -17.24
CA THR A 287 -6.13 -5.69 -17.54
C THR A 287 -5.28 -5.49 -16.29
N LEU A 288 -5.91 -5.11 -15.17
CA LEU A 288 -5.19 -4.93 -13.90
C LEU A 288 -4.78 -6.27 -13.27
N GLY A 289 -5.59 -7.31 -13.48
CA GLY A 289 -5.33 -8.69 -13.04
C GLY A 289 -4.03 -9.29 -13.60
N ARG A 290 -3.45 -8.70 -14.65
CA ARG A 290 -2.17 -9.10 -15.22
C ARG A 290 -0.97 -8.72 -14.36
N ILE A 291 -1.08 -7.66 -13.58
CA ILE A 291 0.01 -7.17 -12.72
C ILE A 291 -0.31 -7.30 -11.23
N ILE A 292 -1.59 -7.43 -10.87
CA ILE A 292 -2.09 -7.50 -9.50
C ILE A 292 -2.98 -8.72 -9.31
N LYS A 293 -2.82 -9.40 -8.18
CA LYS A 293 -3.68 -10.49 -7.70
C LYS A 293 -4.04 -10.27 -6.24
N VAL A 294 -5.24 -10.69 -5.87
CA VAL A 294 -5.70 -10.78 -4.47
C VAL A 294 -5.86 -12.27 -4.16
N THR A 295 -5.26 -12.74 -3.07
CA THR A 295 -5.29 -14.16 -2.73
C THR A 295 -6.65 -14.56 -2.15
N GLN A 296 -7.02 -15.84 -2.29
CA GLN A 296 -8.26 -16.36 -1.71
C GLN A 296 -8.30 -16.20 -0.19
N GLU A 297 -7.15 -16.26 0.48
CA GLU A 297 -7.03 -16.00 1.92
C GLU A 297 -7.53 -14.61 2.29
N VAL A 298 -7.12 -13.58 1.54
CA VAL A 298 -7.60 -12.21 1.75
C VAL A 298 -9.11 -12.13 1.54
N LEU A 299 -9.63 -12.79 0.49
CA LEU A 299 -11.08 -12.81 0.24
C LEU A 299 -11.85 -13.45 1.40
N ASN A 300 -11.43 -14.63 1.83
CA ASN A 300 -12.02 -15.37 2.95
C ASN A 300 -11.96 -14.55 4.24
N TYR A 301 -10.84 -13.89 4.51
CA TYR A 301 -10.66 -13.05 5.68
C TYR A 301 -11.67 -11.89 5.71
N ARG A 302 -11.88 -11.22 4.57
CA ARG A 302 -12.86 -10.13 4.46
C ARG A 302 -14.29 -10.62 4.64
N GLU A 303 -14.64 -11.75 4.02
CA GLU A 303 -15.95 -12.37 4.21
C GLU A 303 -16.21 -12.75 5.67
N TRP A 304 -15.19 -13.28 6.35
CA TRP A 304 -15.24 -13.59 7.77
C TRP A 304 -15.49 -12.35 8.63
N ILE A 305 -14.81 -11.23 8.35
CA ILE A 305 -15.05 -9.95 9.03
C ILE A 305 -16.50 -9.51 8.85
N ILE A 306 -17.01 -9.52 7.62
CA ILE A 306 -18.38 -9.10 7.32
C ILE A 306 -19.39 -9.98 8.05
N LYS A 307 -19.18 -11.29 8.09
CA LYS A 307 -20.05 -12.21 8.81
C LYS A 307 -20.07 -11.92 10.32
N LYS A 308 -18.92 -11.59 10.92
CA LYS A 308 -18.78 -11.40 12.37
C LYS A 308 -19.16 -9.99 12.83
N TRP A 309 -18.89 -8.95 12.04
CA TRP A 309 -19.16 -7.55 12.38
C TRP A 309 -20.34 -6.92 11.62
N GLY A 310 -20.78 -7.45 10.49
CA GLY A 310 -21.91 -6.92 9.71
C GLY A 310 -23.23 -6.93 10.48
N CYS A 311 -23.52 -8.01 11.21
CA CYS A 311 -24.71 -8.07 12.08
C CYS A 311 -24.66 -7.05 13.23
N ARG A 312 -23.46 -6.75 13.75
CA ARG A 312 -23.25 -5.78 14.84
C ARG A 312 -23.41 -4.35 14.36
N HIS A 313 -22.96 -4.06 13.13
CA HIS A 313 -23.12 -2.76 12.50
C HIS A 313 -24.60 -2.43 12.29
N ASN A 314 -25.38 -3.37 11.74
CA ASN A 314 -26.83 -3.21 11.55
C ASN A 314 -27.56 -3.01 12.90
N ALA A 315 -27.24 -3.81 13.92
CA ALA A 315 -27.82 -3.65 15.26
C ALA A 315 -27.43 -2.33 15.96
N ARG A 316 -26.29 -1.73 15.61
CA ARG A 316 -25.89 -0.40 16.12
C ARG A 316 -26.60 0.73 15.36
N ILE A 317 -26.78 0.59 14.05
CA ILE A 317 -27.59 1.52 13.25
C ILE A 317 -29.05 1.50 13.71
N GLU A 318 -29.64 0.33 13.90
CA GLU A 318 -31.03 0.19 14.38
C GLU A 318 -31.22 0.78 15.77
N ARG A 319 -30.27 0.59 16.70
CA ARG A 319 -30.28 1.24 18.02
C ARG A 319 -30.13 2.75 17.95
N ASN A 320 -29.29 3.26 17.05
CA ASN A 320 -29.13 4.71 16.87
C ASN A 320 -30.35 5.35 16.19
N LYS A 321 -31.07 4.63 15.31
CA LYS A 321 -32.36 5.07 14.76
C LYS A 321 -33.45 5.11 15.84
N GLY A 322 -33.46 4.15 16.77
CA GLY A 322 -34.36 4.18 17.93
C GLY A 322 -34.04 5.28 18.95
N ALA A 323 -32.81 5.79 18.99
CA ALA A 323 -32.43 6.94 19.81
C ALA A 323 -32.83 8.28 19.17
N SER A 324 -32.85 8.37 17.82
CA SER A 324 -33.36 9.55 17.12
C SER A 324 -34.89 9.64 17.05
N GLU A 325 -35.62 8.53 17.24
CA GLU A 325 -37.10 8.53 17.28
C GLU A 325 -37.69 9.15 18.57
N TYR A 326 -36.88 9.39 19.61
CA TYR A 326 -37.32 10.11 20.81
C TYR A 326 -37.17 11.63 20.74
N GLU A 327 -36.53 12.17 19.68
CA GLU A 327 -36.43 13.63 19.46
C GLU A 327 -37.37 14.15 18.35
N GLU A 328 -38.07 13.28 17.61
CA GLU A 328 -38.97 13.68 16.50
C GLU A 328 -40.47 13.78 16.87
N THR A 329 -40.82 13.96 18.15
CA THR A 329 -42.21 14.28 18.56
C THR A 329 -42.52 15.78 18.67
N PHE A 330 -41.63 16.65 18.18
CA PHE A 330 -41.91 18.08 18.05
C PHE A 330 -41.55 18.61 16.65
N SER A 331 -42.36 18.26 15.64
CA SER A 331 -42.75 19.15 14.53
C SER A 331 -43.50 18.38 13.44
N GLN A 332 -44.81 18.22 13.62
CA GLN A 332 -45.70 18.01 12.48
C GLN A 332 -45.84 19.34 11.72
N SER A 333 -45.30 19.42 10.50
CA SER A 333 -46.03 19.89 9.31
C SER A 333 -45.11 20.02 8.09
N ALA A 334 -45.18 19.07 7.16
CA ALA A 334 -45.19 19.27 5.71
C ALA A 334 -44.78 17.94 5.04
N ALA A 335 -45.78 17.23 4.53
CA ALA A 335 -45.61 16.03 3.72
C ALA A 335 -45.30 16.38 2.26
N VAL A 336 -44.82 15.35 1.56
CA VAL A 336 -44.87 15.06 0.11
C VAL A 336 -43.63 15.41 -0.73
N CYS A 337 -42.76 14.42 -0.95
CA CYS A 337 -42.73 13.70 -2.24
C CYS A 337 -41.87 12.42 -2.15
N SER A 338 -42.41 11.34 -2.72
CA SER A 338 -42.02 9.95 -2.52
C SER A 338 -40.98 9.43 -3.52
N ASN A 339 -40.06 8.62 -2.98
CA ASN A 339 -39.61 7.30 -3.46
C ASN A 339 -39.23 7.07 -4.93
N GLU A 340 -37.99 6.60 -5.15
CA GLU A 340 -37.70 5.39 -5.94
C GLU A 340 -36.30 4.84 -5.60
N VAL A 341 -36.24 3.77 -4.80
CA VAL A 341 -35.12 2.81 -4.78
C VAL A 341 -35.72 1.42 -4.62
N SER A 342 -35.78 0.67 -5.72
CA SER A 342 -35.79 -0.79 -5.69
C SER A 342 -35.41 -1.33 -7.06
N LEU A 343 -34.42 -2.22 -7.11
CA LEU A 343 -34.36 -3.44 -7.93
C LEU A 343 -32.88 -3.80 -8.13
N TRP A 344 -32.43 -4.86 -7.46
CA TRP A 344 -31.82 -6.05 -8.07
C TRP A 344 -31.55 -7.08 -6.97
N GLN A 345 -32.54 -7.93 -6.73
CA GLN A 345 -32.33 -9.29 -6.23
C GLN A 345 -33.10 -10.24 -7.15
N THR A 346 -32.52 -11.42 -7.33
CA THR A 346 -33.03 -12.65 -7.96
C THR A 346 -32.58 -12.88 -9.39
N LEU A 347 -31.61 -13.79 -9.55
CA LEU A 347 -31.67 -15.01 -10.37
C LEU A 347 -30.52 -15.91 -9.86
N ALA A 348 -30.80 -16.84 -8.94
CA ALA A 348 -31.29 -18.21 -9.18
C ALA A 348 -30.17 -19.21 -9.50
N PHE A 349 -29.95 -20.08 -8.52
CA PHE A 349 -29.25 -21.37 -8.62
C PHE A 349 -29.82 -22.24 -9.73
N CYS A 350 -28.97 -23.02 -10.40
CA CYS A 350 -29.35 -24.34 -10.93
C CYS A 350 -28.14 -25.32 -10.91
N PRO A 351 -28.29 -26.56 -10.42
CA PRO A 351 -27.22 -27.58 -10.30
C PRO A 351 -27.30 -28.68 -11.39
N VAL A 352 -26.47 -29.75 -11.24
CA VAL A 352 -26.48 -31.12 -11.88
C VAL A 352 -25.49 -31.26 -13.08
N HIS A 353 -24.52 -32.21 -13.24
CA HIS A 353 -23.99 -33.41 -12.52
C HIS A 353 -22.64 -33.92 -13.18
N PRO A 354 -22.03 -35.12 -12.88
CA PRO A 354 -20.56 -35.31 -12.71
C PRO A 354 -19.94 -36.46 -13.58
N TYR A 355 -18.77 -37.00 -13.15
CA TYR A 355 -17.92 -38.12 -13.66
C TYR A 355 -16.71 -37.65 -14.51
N ILE A 356 -15.42 -37.99 -14.31
CA ILE A 356 -14.66 -39.14 -13.72
C ILE A 356 -13.28 -38.58 -13.23
N ALA A 357 -12.90 -38.75 -11.96
CA ALA A 357 -12.00 -39.75 -11.35
C ALA A 357 -10.46 -39.55 -11.50
N LEU A 358 -9.82 -39.40 -10.34
CA LEU A 358 -8.57 -40.02 -9.85
C LEU A 358 -7.35 -40.10 -10.79
N ILE A 359 -6.26 -39.40 -10.42
CA ILE A 359 -4.96 -39.98 -10.05
C ILE A 359 -4.33 -39.07 -8.97
N SER A 360 -4.11 -39.66 -7.81
CA SER A 360 -3.23 -39.16 -6.74
C SER A 360 -1.85 -39.74 -6.98
N MET A 361 -0.77 -38.95 -6.87
CA MET A 361 0.47 -39.40 -6.25
C MET A 361 1.48 -38.27 -6.02
N ASP A 362 2.04 -38.32 -4.82
CA ASP A 362 3.15 -37.57 -4.23
C ASP A 362 4.31 -37.22 -5.16
N LEU A 363 4.91 -36.05 -4.92
CA LEU A 363 6.37 -35.90 -5.04
C LEU A 363 6.88 -34.76 -4.15
N ASN A 364 7.11 -35.10 -2.88
CA ASN A 364 8.11 -34.46 -2.05
C ASN A 364 9.34 -35.39 -2.01
N HIS A 365 10.53 -34.80 -2.01
CA HIS A 365 11.83 -35.41 -1.64
C HIS A 365 12.66 -36.12 -2.74
N PHE A 366 13.66 -35.41 -3.27
CA PHE A 366 15.03 -35.85 -3.70
C PHE A 366 15.57 -34.74 -4.65
N LEU A 367 16.57 -33.93 -4.33
CA LEU A 367 17.98 -34.31 -4.22
C LEU A 367 18.79 -33.18 -3.54
N MET A 368 19.49 -33.55 -2.48
CA MET A 368 20.67 -32.85 -1.97
C MET A 368 21.91 -33.48 -2.63
N GLN A 369 22.95 -32.66 -2.83
CA GLN A 369 24.35 -32.99 -3.13
C GLN A 369 24.75 -33.35 -4.57
N ARG A 370 25.48 -32.42 -5.21
CA ARG A 370 26.86 -32.69 -5.67
C ARG A 370 27.62 -31.38 -5.95
N ASN A 371 28.68 -31.17 -5.16
CA ASN A 371 29.78 -30.25 -5.46
C ASN A 371 30.56 -30.75 -6.68
N PHE A 372 30.96 -29.85 -7.59
CA PHE A 372 32.19 -30.01 -8.35
C PHE A 372 32.78 -28.64 -8.71
N VAL A 373 34.06 -28.48 -8.37
CA VAL A 373 34.95 -27.36 -8.69
C VAL A 373 35.54 -27.59 -10.07
N GLY A 374 35.72 -26.54 -10.88
CA GLY A 374 36.49 -26.61 -12.12
C GLY A 374 36.56 -25.29 -12.87
N ALA A 375 37.69 -24.60 -12.73
CA ALA A 375 38.06 -23.39 -13.46
C ALA A 375 38.51 -23.71 -14.90
N LEU A 376 38.29 -22.79 -15.84
CA LEU A 376 39.09 -22.67 -17.07
C LEU A 376 39.05 -21.23 -17.61
N GLU A 377 40.25 -20.75 -17.95
CA GLU A 377 40.61 -19.38 -18.32
C GLU A 377 40.34 -19.00 -19.79
N ALA A 378 40.21 -17.69 -19.98
CA ALA A 378 40.75 -16.84 -21.06
C ALA A 378 40.34 -17.03 -22.54
N ARG A 379 39.84 -15.93 -23.13
CA ARG A 379 40.45 -15.27 -24.31
C ARG A 379 39.93 -13.83 -24.51
N LYS A 380 40.83 -12.95 -24.93
CA LYS A 380 40.72 -11.49 -25.13
C LYS A 380 40.17 -11.12 -26.55
N CYS A 381 39.38 -10.02 -26.60
CA CYS A 381 39.17 -8.89 -27.57
C CYS A 381 39.64 -8.96 -29.06
N PRO A 382 39.21 -8.08 -30.03
CA PRO A 382 38.79 -6.66 -29.91
C PRO A 382 37.69 -6.18 -30.95
N PRO A 383 37.59 -4.92 -31.45
CA PRO A 383 36.48 -3.99 -31.12
C PRO A 383 35.73 -3.33 -32.33
N GLN A 384 34.78 -2.43 -31.99
CA GLN A 384 34.15 -1.35 -32.78
C GLN A 384 33.18 -1.70 -33.94
N GLN A 385 31.98 -1.09 -33.91
CA GLN A 385 31.51 -0.17 -34.97
C GLN A 385 30.19 0.56 -34.59
N HIS A 386 30.29 1.89 -34.67
CA HIS A 386 29.31 2.96 -34.97
C HIS A 386 27.85 2.93 -34.48
N PHE A 387 27.57 3.94 -33.64
CA PHE A 387 26.26 4.57 -33.43
C PHE A 387 25.83 5.37 -34.66
N ILE A 388 24.56 5.24 -35.05
CA ILE A 388 23.82 6.18 -35.93
C ILE A 388 22.52 6.57 -35.18
N PRO A 389 22.22 7.86 -35.00
CA PRO A 389 20.95 8.29 -34.40
C PRO A 389 19.85 8.39 -35.46
N PHE A 390 18.70 7.77 -35.22
CA PHE A 390 17.50 7.99 -36.05
C PHE A 390 16.68 9.15 -35.48
N THR A 391 16.81 10.30 -36.15
CA THR A 391 15.85 11.42 -36.11
C THR A 391 14.85 11.31 -37.27
N HIS A 392 13.60 11.64 -36.96
CA HIS A 392 12.53 12.09 -37.86
C HIS A 392 12.27 11.31 -39.16
N LEU A 393 11.11 10.64 -39.20
CA LEU A 393 10.35 10.43 -40.44
C LEU A 393 8.90 10.84 -40.17
N ILE A 394 8.62 12.09 -40.54
CA ILE A 394 7.29 12.57 -40.91
C ILE A 394 7.07 12.02 -42.32
N LEU A 395 6.02 11.24 -42.52
CA LEU A 395 5.47 10.99 -43.84
C LEU A 395 4.03 11.46 -43.84
N ASP A 396 3.80 12.45 -44.70
CA ASP A 396 2.53 12.97 -45.16
C ASP A 396 1.65 11.81 -45.65
N PHE A 397 0.41 11.79 -45.17
CA PHE A 397 -0.68 11.08 -45.83
C PHE A 397 -1.43 12.12 -46.68
N ASP A 398 -1.18 12.09 -47.98
CA ASP A 398 -2.05 12.68 -48.98
C ASP A 398 -3.30 11.82 -49.16
N CYS A 399 -4.43 12.52 -49.31
CA CYS A 399 -5.74 11.99 -49.64
C CYS A 399 -5.78 11.46 -51.08
N ASP A 400 -6.34 10.27 -51.28
CA ASP A 400 -7.52 10.00 -52.13
C ASP A 400 -7.98 8.54 -51.99
#